data_AF-A0AAW9KK68-F1
#
_entry.id   AF-A0AAW9KK68-F1
#
_cell.length_a   1.000
_cell.length_b   1.000
_cell.length_c   1.000
_cell.angle_alpha   90.00
_cell.angle_beta   90.00
_cell.angle_gamma   90.00
#
_symmetry.space_group_name_H-M   'P 1'
#
loop_
_entity.id
_entity.type
_entity.pdbx_description
1 polymer ?
#
loop_
_entity_poly.entity_id
_entity_poly.type
_entity_poly.pdbx_seq_one_letter_code
_entity_poly.pdbx_strand_id
1 'polypeptide(L)'
;SYELIFSEFHHSPDKDQVPSEGSMGINYGWSGDVKYHLGANLALEQEGRVQTRVTLSHNPSHLEFVNPVVEGFTRAAQDNRQTVGYPVQDTKRAAMLLMHGDAAFPGEGIVAETLNFNKLRGYQNGGTVHIIVNNRIGFTTDRYDSRSTMYASDLAKGYEIPIVHV
;
A
#
# COMPACT_ATOMS: atom_id res chain seq x y z
N SER A 1 -1.54 -4.94 18.77
CA SER A 1 -2.61 -5.21 19.76
C SER A 1 -3.63 -4.08 19.70
N TYR A 2 -4.83 -4.25 20.26
CA TYR A 2 -5.80 -3.16 20.36
C TYR A 2 -5.25 -1.97 21.16
N GLU A 3 -4.46 -2.24 22.20
CA GLU A 3 -3.79 -1.22 23.02
C GLU A 3 -2.89 -0.30 22.18
N LEU A 4 -2.06 -0.86 21.29
CA LEU A 4 -1.20 -0.09 20.37
C LEU A 4 -2.00 0.74 19.35
N ILE A 5 -3.19 0.27 18.95
CA ILE A 5 -4.05 1.03 18.04
C ILE A 5 -4.69 2.21 18.80
N PHE A 6 -5.19 1.95 20.01
CA PHE A 6 -5.88 2.95 20.82
C PHE A 6 -4.93 3.96 21.47
N SER A 7 -3.66 3.63 21.67
CA SER A 7 -2.66 4.59 22.17
C SER A 7 -2.56 5.84 21.29
N GLU A 8 -2.76 5.72 19.97
CA GLU A 8 -2.75 6.86 19.04
C GLU A 8 -4.05 7.71 19.05
N PHE A 9 -5.05 7.31 19.84
CA PHE A 9 -6.27 8.08 20.07
C PHE A 9 -6.26 8.78 21.43
N HIS A 10 -5.41 8.34 22.36
CA HIS A 10 -5.23 9.02 23.64
C HIS A 10 -4.36 10.27 23.43
N HIS A 11 -4.87 11.43 23.85
CA HIS A 11 -4.08 12.67 23.98
C HIS A 11 -3.15 12.61 25.21
N SER A 12 -2.47 11.48 25.42
CA SER A 12 -1.60 11.31 26.57
C SER A 12 -0.21 11.88 26.28
N PRO A 13 0.31 12.79 27.12
CA PRO A 13 1.70 13.24 27.05
C PRO A 13 2.69 12.13 27.45
N ASP A 14 2.24 11.10 28.17
CA ASP A 14 3.04 9.91 28.49
C ASP A 14 3.11 8.97 27.29
N LYS A 15 3.97 9.37 26.36
CA LYS A 15 4.44 8.57 25.25
C LYS A 15 5.77 7.89 25.60
N ASP A 16 5.80 7.26 26.76
CA ASP A 16 7.00 6.60 27.32
C ASP A 16 7.49 5.39 26.49
N GLN A 17 6.92 5.13 25.31
CA GLN A 17 7.46 4.14 24.36
C GLN A 17 7.50 4.52 22.88
N VAL A 18 6.92 5.64 22.39
CA VAL A 18 6.97 6.01 20.95
C VAL A 18 6.62 7.52 20.79
N PRO A 19 7.35 8.36 20.04
CA PRO A 19 7.28 9.82 20.20
C PRO A 19 5.95 10.53 19.84
N SER A 20 5.63 11.51 20.69
CA SER A 20 4.73 12.68 20.59
C SER A 20 4.93 13.68 19.46
N GLU A 21 3.95 13.96 18.58
CA GLU A 21 3.82 15.35 18.12
C GLU A 21 3.65 16.23 19.38
N GLY A 22 4.62 17.11 19.63
CA GLY A 22 4.68 17.99 20.80
C GLY A 22 5.63 17.58 21.93
N SER A 23 6.34 16.44 21.85
CA SER A 23 7.36 16.07 22.85
C SER A 23 8.68 16.81 22.59
N MET A 24 9.14 17.60 23.57
CA MET A 24 10.48 18.22 23.58
C MET A 24 11.58 17.30 24.17
N GLY A 25 11.31 15.99 24.27
CA GLY A 25 12.37 14.99 24.52
C GLY A 25 13.27 14.86 23.29
N ILE A 26 14.50 14.37 23.48
CA ILE A 26 15.49 14.19 22.40
C ILE A 26 14.92 13.22 21.35
N ASN A 27 14.23 13.76 20.35
CA ASN A 27 13.74 12.99 19.22
C ASN A 27 14.96 12.61 18.38
N TYR A 28 15.22 11.32 18.26
CA TYR A 28 16.03 10.76 17.17
C TYR A 28 15.30 11.04 15.83
N GLY A 29 15.28 12.29 15.37
CA GLY A 29 14.85 12.70 14.03
C GLY A 29 13.42 12.36 13.58
N TRP A 30 12.53 11.85 14.43
CA TRP A 30 11.21 11.39 14.04
C TRP A 30 10.12 12.40 14.44
N SER A 31 9.44 12.98 13.46
CA SER A 31 8.37 13.98 13.67
C SER A 31 7.01 13.36 13.99
N GLY A 32 6.85 12.05 13.80
CA GLY A 32 5.55 11.36 13.85
C GLY A 32 4.73 11.51 12.56
N ASP A 33 3.54 10.90 12.56
CA ASP A 33 2.52 10.99 11.51
C ASP A 33 1.12 10.72 12.13
N VAL A 34 0.04 10.97 11.39
CA VAL A 34 -1.30 10.59 11.84
C VAL A 34 -1.45 9.07 11.86
N LYS A 35 -2.16 8.56 12.86
CA LYS A 35 -2.42 7.13 13.09
C LYS A 35 -2.86 6.32 11.86
N TYR A 36 -3.59 6.93 10.94
CA TYR A 36 -4.08 6.26 9.72
C TYR A 36 -2.99 6.05 8.65
N HIS A 37 -1.79 6.59 8.84
CA HIS A 37 -0.62 6.40 7.98
C HIS A 37 0.36 5.36 8.54
N LEU A 38 0.06 4.77 9.70
CA LEU A 38 0.95 3.80 10.34
C LEU A 38 0.83 2.43 9.67
N GLY A 39 1.98 1.92 9.23
CA GLY A 39 2.14 0.54 8.79
C GLY A 39 2.08 -0.45 9.95
N ALA A 40 2.03 -1.73 9.61
CA ALA A 40 1.97 -2.83 10.56
C ALA A 40 2.69 -4.06 10.01
N ASN A 41 3.19 -4.91 10.91
CA ASN A 41 3.76 -6.19 10.54
C ASN A 41 3.12 -7.28 11.40
N LEU A 42 2.69 -8.36 10.76
CA LEU A 42 2.08 -9.52 11.39
C LEU A 42 2.72 -10.80 10.86
N ALA A 43 3.23 -11.64 11.75
CA ALA A 43 3.63 -13.00 11.43
C ALA A 43 2.46 -13.94 11.76
N LEU A 44 1.94 -14.62 10.74
CA LEU A 44 0.94 -15.67 10.90
C LEU A 44 1.70 -16.99 11.15
N GLU A 45 1.54 -17.53 12.34
CA GLU A 45 2.21 -18.75 12.78
C GLU A 45 1.23 -19.92 12.86
N GLN A 46 1.69 -21.09 12.43
CA GLN A 46 0.99 -22.36 12.62
C GLN A 46 2.02 -23.39 13.10
N GLU A 47 1.72 -24.09 14.20
CA GLU A 47 2.60 -25.11 14.79
C GLU A 47 4.02 -24.61 15.10
N GLY A 48 4.15 -23.34 15.53
CA GLY A 48 5.45 -22.75 15.88
C GLY A 48 6.33 -22.40 14.68
N ARG A 49 5.79 -22.40 13.45
CA ARG A 49 6.47 -21.93 12.24
C ARG A 49 5.70 -20.76 11.64
N VAL A 50 6.44 -19.72 11.24
CA VAL A 50 5.88 -18.59 10.47
C VAL A 50 5.46 -19.10 9.10
N GLN A 51 4.16 -19.12 8.85
CA GLN A 51 3.58 -19.53 7.57
C GLN A 51 3.56 -18.37 6.58
N THR A 52 3.26 -17.16 7.05
CA THR A 52 3.16 -15.97 6.19
C THR A 52 3.43 -14.72 7.00
N ARG A 53 4.09 -13.75 6.37
CA ARG A 53 4.26 -12.40 6.92
C ARG A 53 3.34 -11.46 6.15
N VAL A 54 2.55 -10.68 6.88
CA VAL A 54 1.70 -9.63 6.34
C VAL A 54 2.29 -8.30 6.76
N THR A 55 2.64 -7.47 5.79
CA THR A 55 3.18 -6.12 6.00
C THR A 55 2.22 -5.12 5.38
N LEU A 56 1.72 -4.20 6.20
CA LEU A 56 1.02 -2.99 5.77
C LEU A 56 2.04 -1.86 5.68
N SER A 57 2.18 -1.27 4.49
CA SER A 57 3.08 -0.13 4.28
C SER A 57 2.53 1.13 4.96
N HIS A 58 3.44 1.99 5.40
CA HIS A 58 3.11 3.39 5.68
C HIS A 58 2.72 4.11 4.39
N ASN A 59 1.86 5.12 4.48
CA ASN A 59 1.46 5.94 3.33
C ASN A 59 1.14 7.37 3.76
N PRO A 60 1.49 8.40 2.97
CA PRO A 60 1.04 9.76 3.22
C PRO A 60 -0.44 9.92 2.86
N SER A 61 -0.98 11.12 3.10
CA SER A 61 -2.34 11.50 2.68
C SER A 61 -2.50 11.68 1.17
N HIS A 62 -1.39 11.80 0.41
CA HIS A 62 -1.44 11.84 -1.05
C HIS A 62 -1.85 10.48 -1.57
N LEU A 63 -3.11 10.39 -2.01
CA LEU A 63 -3.73 9.14 -2.44
C LEU A 63 -2.92 8.49 -3.57
N GLU A 64 -2.93 7.16 -3.61
CA GLU A 64 -2.24 6.35 -4.62
C GLU A 64 -0.71 6.44 -4.62
N PHE A 65 -0.10 7.39 -3.90
CA PHE A 65 1.36 7.58 -3.86
C PHE A 65 2.12 6.34 -3.37
N VAL A 66 1.50 5.57 -2.48
CA VAL A 66 2.10 4.36 -1.90
C VAL A 66 2.13 3.19 -2.89
N ASN A 67 1.34 3.21 -3.96
CA ASN A 67 1.21 2.08 -4.89
C ASN A 67 2.57 1.59 -5.43
N PRO A 68 3.41 2.43 -6.06
CA PRO A 68 4.72 1.99 -6.56
C PRO A 68 5.70 1.64 -5.43
N VAL A 69 5.49 2.15 -4.21
CA VAL A 69 6.32 1.79 -3.04
C VAL A 69 6.06 0.33 -2.65
N VAL A 70 4.80 -0.09 -2.58
CA VAL A 70 4.43 -1.48 -2.28
C VAL A 70 4.85 -2.43 -3.42
N GLU A 71 4.74 -2.00 -4.67
CA GLU A 71 5.29 -2.72 -5.84
C GLU A 71 6.79 -2.99 -5.65
N GLY A 72 7.55 -1.97 -5.27
CA GLY A 72 8.97 -2.07 -4.98
C GLY A 72 9.28 -2.99 -3.79
N PHE A 73 8.51 -2.91 -2.70
CA PHE A 73 8.67 -3.78 -1.53
C PHE A 73 8.46 -5.25 -1.90
N THR A 74 7.44 -5.52 -2.70
CA THR A 74 7.09 -6.88 -3.15
C THR A 74 8.17 -7.42 -4.08
N ARG A 75 8.59 -6.62 -5.07
CA ARG A 75 9.73 -6.98 -5.93
C ARG A 75 10.99 -7.25 -5.11
N ALA A 76 11.25 -6.43 -4.09
CA ALA A 76 12.42 -6.61 -3.25
C ALA A 76 12.40 -7.90 -2.43
N ALA A 77 11.22 -8.34 -1.99
CA ALA A 77 11.01 -9.60 -1.28
C ALA A 77 11.10 -10.84 -2.20
N GLN A 78 10.84 -10.69 -3.50
CA GLN A 78 10.94 -11.76 -4.49
C GLN A 78 12.37 -11.98 -5.01
N ASP A 79 13.19 -10.94 -5.01
CA ASP A 79 14.54 -10.94 -5.55
C ASP A 79 15.54 -11.66 -4.61
N ASN A 80 16.19 -12.72 -5.11
CA ASN A 80 17.40 -13.28 -4.50
C ASN A 80 18.66 -12.56 -5.01
N ARG A 81 19.46 -12.04 -4.07
CA ARG A 81 20.68 -11.26 -4.33
C ARG A 81 21.95 -11.92 -3.77
N GLN A 82 21.90 -13.21 -3.45
CA GLN A 82 23.03 -13.95 -2.85
C GLN A 82 24.14 -14.29 -3.86
N THR A 83 23.88 -14.14 -5.16
CA THR A 83 24.84 -14.41 -6.24
C THR A 83 25.18 -13.12 -6.99
N VAL A 84 26.42 -13.02 -7.48
CA VAL A 84 26.85 -11.86 -8.29
C VAL A 84 26.05 -11.78 -9.59
N GLY A 85 25.61 -10.58 -9.96
CA GLY A 85 24.86 -10.31 -11.18
C GLY A 85 23.47 -9.73 -10.93
N TYR A 86 22.58 -9.86 -11.92
CA TYR A 86 21.17 -9.46 -11.76
C TYR A 86 20.48 -10.33 -10.70
N PRO A 87 19.56 -9.77 -9.89
CA PRO A 87 18.79 -10.56 -8.94
C PRO A 87 18.03 -11.68 -9.63
N VAL A 88 18.00 -12.86 -8.99
CA VAL A 88 17.17 -13.98 -9.44
C VAL A 88 15.80 -13.83 -8.79
N GLN A 89 14.79 -13.48 -9.57
CA GLN A 89 13.43 -13.25 -9.08
C GLN A 89 12.64 -14.56 -8.94
N ASP A 90 11.95 -14.73 -7.81
CA ASP A 90 10.94 -15.76 -7.60
C ASP A 90 9.60 -15.11 -7.18
N THR A 91 8.67 -15.00 -8.12
CA THR A 91 7.36 -14.36 -7.90
C THR A 91 6.45 -15.13 -6.94
N LYS A 92 6.79 -16.37 -6.59
CA LYS A 92 6.01 -17.17 -5.62
C LYS A 92 6.33 -16.83 -4.17
N ARG A 93 7.38 -16.03 -3.92
CA ARG A 93 7.83 -15.70 -2.55
C ARG A 93 7.01 -14.64 -1.85
N ALA A 94 6.40 -13.73 -2.61
CA ALA A 94 5.59 -12.65 -2.09
C ALA A 94 4.52 -12.27 -3.10
N ALA A 95 3.36 -11.87 -2.62
CA ALA A 95 2.28 -11.29 -3.39
C ALA A 95 1.84 -10.00 -2.71
N MET A 96 1.16 -9.13 -3.45
CA MET A 96 0.67 -7.87 -2.92
C MET A 96 -0.77 -7.56 -3.30
N LEU A 97 -1.34 -6.69 -2.48
CA LEU A 97 -2.68 -6.18 -2.60
C LEU A 97 -2.64 -4.67 -2.45
N LEU A 98 -3.30 -3.96 -3.36
CA LEU A 98 -3.50 -2.51 -3.28
C LEU A 98 -4.99 -2.19 -3.13
N MET A 99 -5.30 -1.26 -2.24
CA MET A 99 -6.65 -0.75 -2.04
C MET A 99 -6.72 0.70 -2.52
N HIS A 100 -7.81 1.02 -3.21
CA HIS A 100 -7.98 2.30 -3.90
C HIS A 100 -9.35 2.90 -3.62
N GLY A 101 -9.46 4.23 -3.68
CA GLY A 101 -10.76 4.91 -3.76
C GLY A 101 -11.23 5.02 -5.21
N ASP A 102 -12.55 5.03 -5.48
CA ASP A 102 -13.06 5.05 -6.87
C ASP A 102 -12.86 6.38 -7.61
N ALA A 103 -12.71 7.49 -6.89
CA ALA A 103 -12.32 8.77 -7.47
C ALA A 103 -10.81 8.86 -7.69
N ALA A 104 -10.00 8.37 -6.75
CA ALA A 104 -8.55 8.46 -6.81
C ALA A 104 -7.95 7.51 -7.86
N PHE A 105 -8.46 6.29 -7.97
CA PHE A 105 -7.92 5.28 -8.89
C PHE A 105 -7.82 5.75 -10.36
N PRO A 106 -8.88 6.31 -10.98
CA PRO A 106 -8.78 6.87 -12.33
C PRO A 106 -8.22 8.30 -12.37
N GLY A 107 -8.19 9.01 -11.23
CA GLY A 107 -7.83 10.43 -11.15
C GLY A 107 -6.34 10.71 -10.95
N GLU A 108 -5.63 9.83 -10.24
CA GLU A 108 -4.21 9.99 -9.94
C GLU A 108 -3.34 9.29 -10.98
N GLY A 109 -2.56 10.05 -11.75
CA GLY A 109 -1.75 9.53 -12.85
C GLY A 109 -0.73 8.45 -12.43
N ILE A 110 -0.30 8.47 -11.17
CA ILE A 110 0.62 7.47 -10.61
C ILE A 110 0.02 6.05 -10.66
N VAL A 111 -1.30 5.91 -10.68
CA VAL A 111 -1.96 4.61 -10.86
C VAL A 111 -1.64 4.04 -12.23
N ALA A 112 -1.83 4.82 -13.30
CA ALA A 112 -1.51 4.39 -14.66
C ALA A 112 -0.02 4.07 -14.83
N GLU A 113 0.86 4.89 -14.26
CA GLU A 113 2.30 4.64 -14.24
C GLU A 113 2.64 3.32 -13.53
N THR A 114 1.99 3.04 -12.40
CA THR A 114 2.20 1.82 -11.62
C THR A 114 1.66 0.59 -12.35
N LEU A 115 0.46 0.66 -12.97
CA LEU A 115 -0.09 -0.44 -13.76
C LEU A 115 0.83 -0.80 -14.95
N ASN A 116 1.56 0.18 -15.50
CA ASN A 116 2.54 -0.06 -16.56
C ASN A 116 3.72 -0.95 -16.12
N PHE A 117 4.00 -1.09 -14.83
CA PHE A 117 5.07 -1.94 -14.31
C PHE A 117 4.83 -3.44 -14.53
N ASN A 118 3.56 -3.85 -14.67
CA ASN A 118 3.13 -5.25 -14.67
C ASN A 118 3.90 -6.15 -15.67
N LYS A 119 4.34 -5.62 -16.81
CA LYS A 119 5.07 -6.38 -17.85
C LYS A 119 6.54 -5.97 -18.03
N LEU A 120 7.05 -5.04 -17.22
CA LEU A 120 8.42 -4.54 -17.35
C LEU A 120 9.38 -5.38 -16.53
N ARG A 121 10.43 -5.95 -17.16
CA ARG A 121 11.42 -6.82 -16.50
C ARG A 121 11.98 -6.26 -15.18
N GLY A 122 12.23 -4.95 -15.12
CA GLY A 122 12.79 -4.28 -13.95
C GLY A 122 11.80 -4.07 -12.79
N TYR A 123 10.50 -4.18 -13.04
CA TYR A 123 9.46 -3.75 -12.09
C TYR A 123 8.44 -4.84 -11.78
N GLN A 124 8.11 -5.68 -12.77
CA GLN A 124 7.09 -6.72 -12.65
C GLN A 124 7.31 -7.60 -11.42
N ASN A 125 6.22 -7.95 -10.75
CA ASN A 125 6.19 -8.70 -9.50
C ASN A 125 5.33 -9.99 -9.61
N GLY A 126 4.94 -10.42 -10.82
CA GLY A 126 4.04 -11.55 -11.02
C GLY A 126 2.53 -11.25 -10.89
N GLY A 127 2.16 -9.99 -10.66
CA GLY A 127 0.79 -9.50 -10.63
C GLY A 127 0.37 -8.97 -9.25
N THR A 128 -0.50 -7.96 -9.28
CA THR A 128 -1.02 -7.28 -8.09
C THR A 128 -2.54 -7.48 -8.01
N VAL A 129 -3.06 -7.76 -6.81
CA VAL A 129 -4.50 -7.78 -6.56
C VAL A 129 -4.96 -6.35 -6.24
N HIS A 130 -5.84 -5.80 -7.06
CA HIS A 130 -6.39 -4.47 -6.86
C HIS A 130 -7.82 -4.54 -6.32
N ILE A 131 -8.09 -3.81 -5.24
CA ILE A 131 -9.42 -3.64 -4.68
C ILE A 131 -9.79 -2.16 -4.76
N ILE A 132 -10.76 -1.82 -5.60
CA ILE A 132 -11.34 -0.48 -5.64
C ILE A 132 -12.53 -0.45 -4.69
N VAL A 133 -12.39 0.27 -3.58
CA VAL A 133 -13.47 0.51 -2.62
C VAL A 133 -14.40 1.57 -3.21
N ASN A 134 -15.37 1.10 -4.00
CA ASN A 134 -16.24 1.96 -4.80
C ASN A 134 -17.51 2.36 -4.05
N ASN A 135 -17.43 3.45 -3.30
CA ASN A 135 -18.57 4.06 -2.60
C ASN A 135 -19.33 5.07 -3.50
N ARG A 136 -18.89 5.26 -4.74
CA ARG A 136 -19.46 6.14 -5.78
C ARG A 136 -19.33 7.63 -5.49
N ILE A 137 -18.45 8.05 -4.58
CA ILE A 137 -18.28 9.47 -4.24
C ILE A 137 -16.84 9.79 -3.83
N GLY A 138 -16.25 10.81 -4.47
CA GLY A 138 -14.97 11.38 -4.09
C GLY A 138 -15.16 12.63 -3.25
N PHE A 139 -15.23 12.49 -1.91
CA PHE A 139 -15.58 13.60 -1.01
C PHE A 139 -16.96 14.20 -1.34
N THR A 140 -17.03 15.30 -2.08
CA THR A 140 -18.28 15.93 -2.55
C THR A 140 -18.53 15.70 -4.04
N THR A 141 -17.58 15.09 -4.75
CA THR A 141 -17.59 14.92 -6.20
C THR A 141 -18.30 13.62 -6.58
N ASP A 142 -19.34 13.72 -7.41
CA ASP A 142 -20.07 12.57 -7.93
C ASP A 142 -19.26 11.87 -9.04
N ARG A 143 -19.61 10.62 -9.34
CA ARG A 143 -18.95 9.77 -10.35
C ARG A 143 -18.84 10.40 -11.73
N TYR A 144 -19.77 11.28 -12.12
CA TYR A 144 -19.79 11.89 -13.44
C TYR A 144 -18.79 13.03 -13.57
N ASP A 145 -18.43 13.63 -12.43
CA ASP A 145 -17.43 14.70 -12.36
C ASP A 145 -16.04 14.15 -12.03
N SER A 146 -15.96 12.91 -11.51
CA SER A 146 -14.70 12.30 -11.09
C SER A 146 -13.96 11.54 -12.20
N ARG A 147 -14.65 11.12 -13.28
CA ARG A 147 -14.06 10.28 -14.34
C ARG A 147 -14.86 10.33 -15.65
N SER A 148 -14.17 10.10 -16.76
CA SER A 148 -14.76 10.11 -18.12
C SER A 148 -15.21 8.74 -18.62
N THR A 149 -15.23 7.72 -17.75
CA THR A 149 -15.54 6.33 -18.09
C THR A 149 -16.68 5.78 -17.22
N MET A 150 -17.27 4.65 -17.63
CA MET A 150 -18.43 4.09 -16.92
C MET A 150 -18.03 3.63 -15.51
N TYR A 151 -16.95 2.86 -15.41
CA TYR A 151 -16.47 2.26 -14.17
C TYR A 151 -15.15 2.89 -13.75
N ALA A 152 -14.94 3.01 -12.43
CA ALA A 152 -13.65 3.43 -11.88
C ALA A 152 -12.51 2.51 -12.31
N SER A 153 -12.78 1.23 -12.49
CA SER A 153 -11.82 0.23 -12.97
C SER A 153 -11.43 0.35 -14.44
N ASP A 154 -12.08 1.21 -15.23
CA ASP A 154 -11.88 1.23 -16.68
C ASP A 154 -10.45 1.61 -17.10
N LEU A 155 -9.70 2.33 -16.25
CA LEU A 155 -8.26 2.58 -16.45
C LEU A 155 -7.48 1.26 -16.62
N ALA A 156 -7.82 0.22 -15.86
CA ALA A 156 -7.12 -1.07 -15.88
C ALA A 156 -7.30 -1.83 -17.20
N LYS A 157 -8.32 -1.50 -18.02
CA LYS A 157 -8.54 -2.11 -19.34
C LYS A 157 -7.37 -1.87 -20.28
N GLY A 158 -6.72 -0.71 -20.19
CA GLY A 158 -5.55 -0.36 -21.02
C GLY A 158 -4.32 -1.26 -20.77
N TYR A 159 -4.33 -2.04 -19.69
CA TYR A 159 -3.23 -2.90 -19.27
C TYR A 159 -3.58 -4.39 -19.31
N GLU A 160 -4.71 -4.76 -19.94
CA GLU A 160 -5.19 -6.14 -20.08
C GLU A 160 -5.43 -6.85 -18.73
N ILE A 161 -5.78 -6.08 -17.70
CA ILE A 161 -6.03 -6.62 -16.35
C ILE A 161 -7.49 -7.12 -16.29
N PRO A 162 -7.74 -8.36 -15.82
CA PRO A 162 -9.10 -8.85 -15.65
C PRO A 162 -9.83 -8.07 -14.56
N ILE A 163 -11.07 -7.69 -14.83
CA ILE A 163 -11.89 -6.88 -13.93
C ILE A 163 -13.13 -7.67 -13.54
N VAL A 164 -13.40 -7.74 -12.23
CA VAL A 164 -14.62 -8.31 -11.67
C VAL A 164 -15.33 -7.23 -10.87
N HIS A 165 -16.63 -7.09 -11.08
CA HIS A 165 -17.50 -6.24 -10.27
C HIS A 165 -18.38 -7.15 -9.40
N VAL A 166 -18.47 -6.84 -8.12
CA VAL A 166 -19.24 -7.57 -7.10
C VAL A 166 -20.05 -6.60 -6.26
#